data_AF-A0A851JI12-F1
#
_entry.id   AF-A0A851JI12-F1
#
_cell.length_a   1.000
_cell.length_b   1.000
_cell.length_c   1.000
_cell.angle_alpha   90.00
_cell.angle_beta   90.00
_cell.angle_gamma   90.00
#
_symmetry.space_group_name_H-M   'P 1'
#
loop_
_entity.id
_entity.type
_entity.pdbx_description
1 polymer ?
#
loop_
_entity_poly.entity_id
_entity_poly.type
_entity_poly.pdbx_seq_one_letter_code
_entity_poly.pdbx_strand_id
1 'polypeptide(L)'
;MDLEFKDHNNRMHTKNTSAATKNFSAWEDYKSSVDDMQYFLIGLYTLISLAGFVGNLLILTALLKCKQKTVINILIGNLAFSDILVVLFCSPFTLTSVLLDQWMFGTVMCHVMPFLQCASVLVSTLMLISIAAVRYRMIKYPLSSNLTAKQGYFLIVIIWAFGFTICSPLPVFHKTVDLSKTLNLEGLENRLLCIESWPSDSYRIAFTIALLFMQYILPLACLTASHTSVCRSIGARLSNKENRFEEKEMTNLTLHPSKSTGMQVQPSRYSRWRCAFGKRHHRRYSRKTSSVMPAISRHHQDTHSRDPPDTSDIEKSQLFSSSKFIPGIPICFEMKPEENTEIQNMIRVSQSIIRIKTRSRRVFCRLTVLILVFGFSWMPLHLFHIVTDFNATLISNRHFKLVYCICHLLGMMSCCLNPILYGFLNNSIKADLMSLIPCCQI
;
A
#
# COMPACT_ATOMS: atom_id res chain seq x y z
N MET A 1 -76.88 8.84 -31.53
CA MET A 1 -75.82 9.85 -31.36
C MET A 1 -75.23 9.79 -29.95
N ASP A 2 -76.06 9.84 -28.90
CA ASP A 2 -75.61 10.00 -27.51
C ASP A 2 -74.80 8.82 -26.95
N LEU A 3 -75.08 7.59 -27.40
CA LEU A 3 -74.33 6.38 -26.99
C LEU A 3 -72.86 6.43 -27.44
N GLU A 4 -72.58 6.86 -28.67
CA GLU A 4 -71.21 6.96 -29.20
C GLU A 4 -70.44 8.09 -28.53
N PHE A 5 -71.09 9.22 -28.25
CA PHE A 5 -70.48 10.33 -27.51
C PHE A 5 -70.11 9.93 -26.07
N LYS A 6 -70.98 9.15 -25.41
CA LYS A 6 -70.74 8.63 -24.05
C LYS A 6 -69.63 7.58 -24.02
N ASP A 7 -69.56 6.68 -25.00
CA ASP A 7 -68.46 5.73 -25.12
C ASP A 7 -67.13 6.43 -25.46
N HIS A 8 -67.14 7.45 -26.33
CA HIS A 8 -65.94 8.22 -26.65
C HIS A 8 -65.37 8.94 -25.42
N ASN A 9 -66.23 9.59 -24.61
CA ASN A 9 -65.82 10.20 -23.35
C ASN A 9 -65.28 9.16 -22.35
N ASN A 10 -65.92 8.00 -22.20
CA ASN A 10 -65.41 6.91 -21.36
C ASN A 10 -64.04 6.39 -21.85
N ARG A 11 -63.84 6.25 -23.17
CA ARG A 11 -62.56 5.88 -23.78
C ARG A 11 -61.48 6.94 -23.59
N MET A 12 -61.85 8.23 -23.57
CA MET A 12 -60.89 9.31 -23.33
C MET A 12 -60.52 9.40 -21.84
N HIS A 13 -61.49 9.25 -20.93
CA HIS A 13 -61.24 9.17 -19.49
C HIS A 13 -60.36 7.96 -19.12
N THR A 14 -60.69 6.76 -19.59
CA THR A 14 -59.89 5.56 -19.31
C THR A 14 -58.47 5.63 -19.89
N LYS A 15 -58.28 6.24 -21.07
CA LYS A 15 -56.94 6.56 -21.60
C LYS A 15 -56.17 7.56 -20.72
N ASN A 16 -56.81 8.65 -20.30
CA ASN A 16 -56.18 9.67 -19.47
C ASN A 16 -55.80 9.12 -18.08
N THR A 17 -56.69 8.36 -17.44
CA THR A 17 -56.37 7.66 -16.18
C THR A 17 -55.23 6.66 -16.38
N SER A 18 -55.26 5.85 -17.45
CA SER A 18 -54.18 4.89 -17.74
C SER A 18 -52.83 5.56 -17.99
N ALA A 19 -52.81 6.74 -18.62
CA ALA A 19 -51.61 7.54 -18.81
C ALA A 19 -51.12 8.15 -17.50
N ALA A 20 -52.02 8.68 -16.67
CA ALA A 20 -51.68 9.20 -15.34
C ALA A 20 -51.10 8.10 -14.43
N THR A 21 -51.72 6.92 -14.36
CA THR A 21 -51.22 5.79 -13.56
C THR A 21 -49.85 5.29 -14.05
N LYS A 22 -49.61 5.24 -15.37
CA LYS A 22 -48.28 4.88 -15.93
C LYS A 22 -47.21 5.92 -15.64
N ASN A 23 -47.55 7.21 -15.73
CA ASN A 23 -46.62 8.28 -15.39
C ASN A 23 -46.31 8.30 -13.89
N PHE A 24 -47.30 7.98 -13.05
CA PHE A 24 -47.14 7.86 -11.60
C PHE A 24 -46.26 6.66 -11.24
N SER A 25 -46.55 5.45 -11.74
CA SER A 25 -45.73 4.27 -11.45
C SER A 25 -44.30 4.42 -11.95
N ALA A 26 -44.09 4.95 -13.15
CA ALA A 26 -42.75 5.23 -13.67
C ALA A 26 -42.00 6.30 -12.86
N TRP A 27 -42.70 7.20 -12.18
CA TRP A 27 -42.11 8.18 -11.28
C TRP A 27 -41.78 7.58 -9.90
N GLU A 28 -42.61 6.67 -9.38
CA GLU A 28 -42.30 5.88 -8.18
C GLU A 28 -41.11 4.93 -8.41
N ASP A 29 -41.07 4.21 -9.54
CA ASP A 29 -39.94 3.37 -9.96
C ASP A 29 -38.65 4.20 -10.07
N TYR A 30 -38.73 5.37 -10.72
CA TYR A 30 -37.61 6.29 -10.86
C TYR A 30 -37.12 6.82 -9.51
N LYS A 31 -38.04 7.22 -8.63
CA LYS A 31 -37.73 7.73 -7.29
C LYS A 31 -37.09 6.64 -6.43
N SER A 32 -37.68 5.44 -6.42
CA SER A 32 -37.15 4.27 -5.73
C SER A 32 -35.72 3.96 -6.17
N SER A 33 -35.45 3.94 -7.49
CA SER A 33 -34.10 3.74 -8.02
C SER A 33 -33.09 4.84 -7.64
N VAL A 34 -33.55 6.06 -7.36
CA VAL A 34 -32.71 7.18 -6.88
C VAL A 34 -32.45 7.06 -5.38
N ASP A 35 -33.46 6.69 -4.60
CA ASP A 35 -33.37 6.50 -3.15
C ASP A 35 -32.49 5.28 -2.81
N ASP A 36 -32.64 4.15 -3.52
CA ASP A 36 -31.75 2.97 -3.43
C ASP A 36 -30.28 3.33 -3.67
N MET A 37 -30.00 4.16 -4.68
CA MET A 37 -28.66 4.62 -5.00
C MET A 37 -28.08 5.51 -3.87
N GLN A 38 -28.91 6.31 -3.20
CA GLN A 38 -28.51 7.09 -2.03
C GLN A 38 -28.22 6.18 -0.83
N TYR A 39 -29.08 5.21 -0.52
CA TYR A 39 -28.86 4.26 0.58
C TYR A 39 -27.59 3.42 0.37
N PHE A 40 -27.34 2.95 -0.86
CA PHE A 40 -26.09 2.29 -1.23
C PHE A 40 -24.87 3.19 -1.00
N LEU A 41 -24.95 4.46 -1.43
CA LEU A 41 -23.87 5.43 -1.26
C LEU A 41 -23.60 5.75 0.23
N ILE A 42 -24.64 5.89 1.05
CA ILE A 42 -24.54 6.08 2.51
C ILE A 42 -23.87 4.86 3.16
N GLY A 43 -24.32 3.65 2.84
CA GLY A 43 -23.74 2.41 3.36
C GLY A 43 -22.26 2.26 2.99
N LEU A 44 -21.90 2.64 1.77
CA LEU A 44 -20.53 2.57 1.28
C LEU A 44 -19.61 3.65 1.92
N TYR A 45 -20.09 4.90 2.04
CA TYR A 45 -19.36 5.96 2.76
C TYR A 45 -19.15 5.61 4.24
N THR A 46 -20.19 5.14 4.92
CA THR A 46 -20.10 4.78 6.36
C THR A 46 -19.18 3.59 6.59
N LEU A 47 -19.24 2.55 5.75
CA LEU A 47 -18.31 1.41 5.78
C LEU A 47 -16.85 1.85 5.62
N ILE A 48 -16.56 2.68 4.61
CA ILE A 48 -15.20 3.13 4.31
C ILE A 48 -14.67 4.08 5.40
N SER A 49 -15.54 4.93 5.94
CA SER A 49 -15.23 5.80 7.09
C SER A 49 -14.92 4.97 8.34
N LEU A 50 -15.76 3.99 8.68
CA LEU A 50 -15.54 3.11 9.83
C LEU A 50 -14.24 2.30 9.70
N ALA A 51 -13.98 1.74 8.52
CA ALA A 51 -12.72 1.03 8.25
C ALA A 51 -11.49 1.95 8.35
N GLY A 52 -11.60 3.19 7.86
CA GLY A 52 -10.56 4.22 7.98
C GLY A 52 -10.30 4.62 9.43
N PHE A 53 -11.35 4.86 10.22
CA PHE A 53 -11.26 5.22 11.63
C PHE A 53 -10.63 4.09 12.45
N VAL A 54 -11.21 2.88 12.40
CA VAL A 54 -10.74 1.72 13.17
C VAL A 54 -9.32 1.34 12.78
N GLY A 55 -9.01 1.33 11.48
CA GLY A 55 -7.66 1.00 10.98
C GLY A 55 -6.61 1.98 11.49
N ASN A 56 -6.84 3.29 11.39
CA ASN A 56 -5.88 4.30 11.83
C ASN A 56 -5.80 4.40 13.36
N LEU A 57 -6.91 4.21 14.08
CA LEU A 57 -6.92 4.15 15.55
C LEU A 57 -6.13 2.96 16.08
N LEU A 58 -6.22 1.79 15.45
CA LEU A 58 -5.39 0.62 15.78
C LEU A 58 -3.89 0.89 15.55
N ILE A 59 -3.53 1.54 14.43
CA ILE A 59 -2.13 1.94 14.14
C ILE A 59 -1.63 2.95 15.19
N LEU A 60 -2.42 3.98 15.52
CA LEU A 60 -2.07 4.96 16.53
C LEU A 60 -1.87 4.31 17.92
N THR A 61 -2.80 3.44 18.32
CA THR A 61 -2.74 2.70 19.59
C THR A 61 -1.52 1.78 19.66
N ALA A 62 -1.19 1.07 18.58
CA ALA A 62 0.03 0.25 18.48
C ALA A 62 1.27 1.13 18.68
N LEU A 63 1.38 2.22 17.93
CA LEU A 63 2.54 3.13 17.97
C LEU A 63 2.70 3.86 19.31
N LEU A 64 1.62 4.08 20.06
CA LEU A 64 1.66 4.55 21.44
C LEU A 64 2.27 3.49 22.38
N LYS A 65 1.87 2.21 22.27
CA LYS A 65 2.43 1.11 23.09
C LYS A 65 3.84 0.67 22.67
N CYS A 66 4.26 0.86 21.41
CA CYS A 66 5.62 0.56 20.95
C CYS A 66 6.69 1.24 21.82
N LYS A 67 7.55 0.48 22.52
CA LYS A 67 8.66 1.05 23.32
C LYS A 67 9.70 1.78 22.45
N GLN A 68 9.98 1.29 21.23
CA GLN A 68 10.95 1.88 20.32
C GLN A 68 10.34 3.00 19.44
N LYS A 69 10.51 4.26 19.84
CA LYS A 69 10.07 5.42 19.04
C LYS A 69 11.09 5.75 17.94
N THR A 70 10.86 5.25 16.72
CA THR A 70 11.65 5.65 15.53
C THR A 70 11.00 6.83 14.81
N VAL A 71 11.76 7.62 14.02
CA VAL A 71 11.19 8.71 13.22
C VAL A 71 10.14 8.22 12.22
N ILE A 72 10.31 7.01 11.66
CA ILE A 72 9.31 6.41 10.76
C ILE A 72 8.03 6.07 11.55
N ASN A 73 8.13 5.58 12.78
CA ASN A 73 6.98 5.31 13.65
C ASN A 73 6.23 6.61 14.01
N ILE A 74 6.97 7.68 14.33
CA ILE A 74 6.42 9.01 14.63
C ILE A 74 5.67 9.60 13.42
N LEU A 75 6.22 9.49 12.21
CA LEU A 75 5.57 9.94 10.97
C LEU A 75 4.33 9.10 10.62
N ILE A 76 4.36 7.76 10.79
CA ILE A 76 3.17 6.92 10.55
C ILE A 76 2.05 7.24 11.56
N GLY A 77 2.39 7.56 12.81
CA GLY A 77 1.39 8.00 13.79
C GLY A 77 0.73 9.33 13.43
N ASN A 78 1.47 10.26 12.82
CA ASN A 78 0.93 11.54 12.35
C ASN A 78 0.09 11.39 11.07
N LEU A 79 0.50 10.49 10.16
CA LEU A 79 -0.34 10.09 9.02
C LEU A 79 -1.68 9.50 9.50
N ALA A 80 -1.65 8.56 10.46
CA ALA A 80 -2.86 7.97 11.02
C ALA A 80 -3.78 9.00 11.71
N PHE A 81 -3.21 9.98 12.42
CA PHE A 81 -3.96 11.09 13.00
C PHE A 81 -4.60 12.00 11.93
N SER A 82 -3.86 12.34 10.88
CA SER A 82 -4.36 13.13 9.75
C SER A 82 -5.50 12.43 9.00
N ASP A 83 -5.34 11.12 8.74
CA ASP A 83 -6.37 10.29 8.10
C ASP A 83 -7.62 10.14 9.00
N ILE A 84 -7.48 10.16 10.34
CA ILE A 84 -8.61 10.21 11.28
C ILE A 84 -9.38 11.54 11.17
N LEU A 85 -8.70 12.68 11.01
CA LEU A 85 -9.37 13.98 10.82
C LEU A 85 -10.17 14.02 9.52
N VAL A 86 -9.60 13.48 8.43
CA VAL A 86 -10.31 13.30 7.14
C VAL A 86 -11.58 12.48 7.33
N VAL A 87 -11.49 11.35 8.03
CA VAL A 87 -12.62 10.45 8.27
C VAL A 87 -13.71 11.08 9.18
N LEU A 88 -13.32 11.78 10.25
CA LEU A 88 -14.27 12.33 11.22
C LEU A 88 -14.93 13.64 10.76
N PHE A 89 -14.16 14.57 10.18
CA PHE A 89 -14.64 15.93 9.89
C PHE A 89 -14.95 16.19 8.42
N CYS A 90 -14.45 15.36 7.50
CA CYS A 90 -14.69 15.57 6.06
C CYS A 90 -15.76 14.59 5.56
N SER A 91 -15.62 13.30 5.86
CA SER A 91 -16.52 12.25 5.36
C SER A 91 -18.02 12.51 5.63
N PRO A 92 -18.49 12.69 6.88
CA PRO A 92 -19.92 12.84 7.15
C PRO A 92 -20.45 14.20 6.70
N PHE A 93 -19.69 15.29 6.89
CA PHE A 93 -20.11 16.64 6.52
C PHE A 93 -20.28 16.79 5.00
N THR A 94 -19.35 16.26 4.20
CA THR A 94 -19.47 16.21 2.73
C THR A 94 -20.68 15.36 2.31
N LEU A 95 -20.82 14.15 2.89
CA LEU A 95 -21.92 13.25 2.55
C LEU A 95 -23.29 13.88 2.84
N THR A 96 -23.51 14.41 4.05
CA THR A 96 -24.78 15.07 4.42
C THR A 96 -25.08 16.27 3.53
N SER A 97 -24.07 17.08 3.19
CA SER A 97 -24.26 18.27 2.34
C SER A 97 -24.69 17.91 0.92
N VAL A 98 -24.12 16.84 0.33
CA VAL A 98 -24.46 16.40 -1.03
C VAL A 98 -25.82 15.69 -1.07
N LEU A 99 -26.19 14.94 -0.01
CA LEU A 99 -27.48 14.25 0.07
C LEU A 99 -28.66 15.19 0.33
N LEU A 100 -28.55 16.12 1.28
CA LEU A 100 -29.64 17.03 1.65
C LEU A 100 -29.79 18.21 0.68
N ASP A 101 -28.77 18.47 -0.15
CA ASP A 101 -28.69 19.58 -1.10
C ASP A 101 -28.84 20.95 -0.42
N GLN A 102 -28.22 21.07 0.75
CA GLN A 102 -28.20 22.25 1.62
C GLN A 102 -27.10 22.13 2.68
N TRP A 103 -26.62 23.27 3.18
CA TRP A 103 -25.60 23.38 4.22
C TRP A 103 -26.21 23.71 5.58
N MET A 104 -26.46 22.70 6.41
CA MET A 104 -27.11 22.89 7.73
C MET A 104 -26.12 23.18 8.88
N PHE A 105 -24.81 23.10 8.65
CA PHE A 105 -23.79 23.19 9.70
C PHE A 105 -23.39 24.62 10.11
N GLY A 106 -24.10 25.63 9.60
CA GLY A 106 -23.87 27.04 9.90
C GLY A 106 -22.59 27.63 9.27
N THR A 107 -22.46 28.96 9.35
CA THR A 107 -21.41 29.70 8.64
C THR A 107 -19.99 29.34 9.09
N VAL A 108 -19.75 29.17 10.40
CA VAL A 108 -18.39 28.84 10.92
C VAL A 108 -17.85 27.54 10.31
N MET A 109 -18.68 26.50 10.19
CA MET A 109 -18.25 25.24 9.56
C MET A 109 -18.04 25.38 8.05
N CYS A 110 -18.76 26.28 7.36
CA CYS A 110 -18.54 26.53 5.92
C CYS A 110 -17.12 27.07 5.64
N HIS A 111 -16.54 27.84 6.57
CA HIS A 111 -15.14 28.26 6.48
C HIS A 111 -14.16 27.16 6.94
N VAL A 112 -14.47 26.48 8.04
CA VAL A 112 -13.54 25.56 8.73
C VAL A 112 -13.45 24.18 8.08
N MET A 113 -14.55 23.61 7.59
CA MET A 113 -14.57 22.23 7.09
C MET A 113 -13.79 22.06 5.76
N PRO A 114 -13.95 22.91 4.73
CA PRO A 114 -13.14 22.84 3.50
C PRO A 114 -11.64 23.04 3.78
N PHE A 115 -11.31 23.94 4.71
CA PHE A 115 -9.94 24.15 5.20
C PHE A 115 -9.34 22.86 5.80
N LEU A 116 -10.05 22.23 6.75
CA LEU A 116 -9.59 21.00 7.39
C LEU A 116 -9.48 19.84 6.40
N GLN A 117 -10.36 19.74 5.41
CA GLN A 117 -10.27 18.74 4.33
C GLN A 117 -9.00 18.95 3.49
N CYS A 118 -8.78 20.15 2.97
CA CYS A 118 -7.57 20.49 2.22
C CYS A 118 -6.29 20.24 3.04
N ALA A 119 -6.26 20.73 4.28
CA ALA A 119 -5.08 20.68 5.13
C ALA A 119 -4.72 19.24 5.52
N SER A 120 -5.70 18.43 5.92
CA SER A 120 -5.46 17.03 6.33
C SER A 120 -5.03 16.16 5.14
N VAL A 121 -5.61 16.35 3.95
CA VAL A 121 -5.16 15.66 2.73
C VAL A 121 -3.73 16.04 2.37
N LEU A 122 -3.41 17.34 2.36
CA LEU A 122 -2.06 17.84 2.06
C LEU A 122 -1.02 17.39 3.10
N VAL A 123 -1.37 17.38 4.38
CA VAL A 123 -0.51 16.83 5.45
C VAL A 123 -0.29 15.34 5.24
N SER A 124 -1.32 14.54 4.97
CA SER A 124 -1.18 13.10 4.71
C SER A 124 -0.25 12.82 3.52
N THR A 125 -0.37 13.54 2.40
CA THR A 125 0.53 13.33 1.24
C THR A 125 1.97 13.77 1.51
N LEU A 126 2.19 14.87 2.23
CA LEU A 126 3.53 15.30 2.67
C LEU A 126 4.16 14.33 3.69
N MET A 127 3.36 13.68 4.56
CA MET A 127 3.81 12.59 5.42
C MET A 127 4.21 11.35 4.60
N LEU A 128 3.46 10.98 3.55
CA LEU A 128 3.81 9.88 2.63
C LEU A 128 5.15 10.14 1.92
N ILE A 129 5.36 11.34 1.37
CA ILE A 129 6.65 11.76 0.78
C ILE A 129 7.77 11.64 1.82
N SER A 130 7.54 12.17 3.03
CA SER A 130 8.52 12.17 4.12
C SER A 130 8.93 10.76 4.55
N ILE A 131 7.96 9.85 4.70
CA ILE A 131 8.20 8.43 5.01
C ILE A 131 9.03 7.77 3.91
N ALA A 132 8.77 8.09 2.63
CA ALA A 132 9.55 7.57 1.50
C ALA A 132 10.98 8.13 1.47
N ALA A 133 11.16 9.44 1.69
CA ALA A 133 12.46 10.11 1.72
C ALA A 133 13.35 9.60 2.87
N VAL A 134 12.80 9.47 4.09
CA VAL A 134 13.51 8.89 5.24
C VAL A 134 13.88 7.44 4.97
N ARG A 135 12.98 6.63 4.39
CA ARG A 135 13.30 5.25 3.98
C ARG A 135 14.40 5.20 2.92
N TYR A 136 14.39 6.09 1.92
CA TYR A 136 15.45 6.17 0.92
C TYR A 136 16.81 6.48 1.54
N ARG A 137 16.91 7.49 2.43
CA ARG A 137 18.15 7.80 3.16
C ARG A 137 18.64 6.61 3.99
N MET A 138 17.76 6.00 4.78
CA MET A 138 18.08 4.82 5.60
C MET A 138 18.55 3.61 4.76
N ILE A 139 17.99 3.42 3.56
CA ILE A 139 18.43 2.37 2.64
C ILE A 139 19.79 2.73 2.03
N LYS A 140 19.96 3.94 1.48
CA LYS A 140 21.16 4.35 0.71
C LYS A 140 22.38 4.60 1.60
N TYR A 141 22.20 5.13 2.80
CA TYR A 141 23.27 5.53 3.72
C TYR A 141 23.13 4.88 5.11
N PRO A 142 23.24 3.53 5.23
CA PRO A 142 22.97 2.79 6.46
C PRO A 142 23.99 3.05 7.60
N LEU A 143 25.09 3.73 7.29
CA LEU A 143 26.13 4.16 8.23
C LEU A 143 26.09 5.68 8.50
N SER A 144 25.17 6.43 7.87
CA SER A 144 24.98 7.85 8.20
C SER A 144 24.27 8.01 9.55
N SER A 145 24.40 9.19 10.15
CA SER A 145 23.65 9.53 11.36
C SER A 145 22.14 9.31 11.14
N ASN A 146 21.55 8.46 11.98
CA ASN A 146 20.12 8.22 12.00
C ASN A 146 19.39 9.53 12.33
N LEU A 147 18.24 9.79 11.70
CA LEU A 147 17.42 10.94 12.08
C LEU A 147 16.96 10.78 13.53
N THR A 148 17.15 11.83 14.32
CA THR A 148 16.73 11.88 15.72
C THR A 148 15.23 12.11 15.85
N ALA A 149 14.62 11.67 16.96
CA ALA A 149 13.20 11.93 17.22
C ALA A 149 12.88 13.43 17.18
N LYS A 150 13.77 14.29 17.71
CA LYS A 150 13.64 15.77 17.65
C LYS A 150 13.48 16.29 16.22
N GLN A 151 14.31 15.80 15.28
CA GLN A 151 14.19 16.14 13.84
C GLN A 151 12.87 15.63 13.23
N GLY A 152 12.35 14.49 13.71
CA GLY A 152 11.03 13.98 13.31
C GLY A 152 9.89 14.91 13.71
N TYR A 153 9.86 15.37 14.96
CA TYR A 153 8.86 16.33 15.44
C TYR A 153 8.97 17.69 14.75
N PHE A 154 10.20 18.19 14.52
CA PHE A 154 10.42 19.44 13.78
C PHE A 154 9.89 19.36 12.33
N LEU A 155 10.12 18.23 11.64
CA LEU A 155 9.57 17.98 10.31
C LEU A 155 8.03 17.97 10.30
N ILE A 156 7.40 17.41 11.34
CA ILE A 156 5.93 17.41 11.49
C ILE A 156 5.41 18.84 11.61
N VAL A 157 6.01 19.68 12.46
CA VAL A 157 5.61 21.08 12.64
C VAL A 157 5.72 21.86 11.33
N ILE A 158 6.79 21.65 10.55
CA ILE A 158 6.94 22.25 9.21
C ILE A 158 5.83 21.81 8.26
N ILE A 159 5.51 20.51 8.22
CA ILE A 159 4.46 19.98 7.33
C ILE A 159 3.08 20.55 7.67
N TRP A 160 2.74 20.65 8.95
CA TRP A 160 1.48 21.25 9.40
C TRP A 160 1.41 22.76 9.09
N ALA A 161 2.45 23.51 9.41
CA ALA A 161 2.51 24.95 9.11
C ALA A 161 2.37 25.20 7.60
N PHE A 162 3.11 24.47 6.77
CA PHE A 162 3.05 24.57 5.31
C PHE A 162 1.67 24.16 4.74
N GLY A 163 1.06 23.10 5.27
CA GLY A 163 -0.29 22.67 4.90
C GLY A 163 -1.35 23.72 5.21
N PHE A 164 -1.30 24.30 6.43
CA PHE A 164 -2.19 25.41 6.81
C PHE A 164 -1.95 26.67 5.97
N THR A 165 -0.70 27.04 5.68
CA THR A 165 -0.40 28.19 4.80
C THR A 165 -1.00 27.99 3.40
N ILE A 166 -0.84 26.82 2.78
CA ILE A 166 -1.37 26.55 1.43
C ILE A 166 -2.91 26.54 1.43
N CYS A 167 -3.56 25.94 2.42
CA CYS A 167 -5.02 25.87 2.48
C CYS A 167 -5.68 27.15 3.03
N SER A 168 -4.92 28.12 3.53
CA SER A 168 -5.43 29.37 4.14
C SER A 168 -6.35 30.25 3.28
N PRO A 169 -6.38 30.20 1.94
CA PRO A 169 -7.39 30.91 1.14
C PRO A 169 -8.82 30.34 1.30
N LEU A 170 -8.97 29.04 1.56
CA LEU A 170 -10.28 28.38 1.64
C LEU A 170 -11.24 29.01 2.67
N PRO A 171 -10.85 29.26 3.94
CA PRO A 171 -11.73 29.89 4.92
C PRO A 171 -12.01 31.37 4.59
N VAL A 172 -11.20 32.03 3.74
CA VAL A 172 -11.43 33.42 3.31
C VAL A 172 -12.44 33.49 2.16
N PHE A 173 -12.38 32.55 1.21
CA PHE A 173 -13.20 32.60 -0.02
C PHE A 173 -14.46 31.71 0.01
N HIS A 174 -14.62 30.82 0.98
CA HIS A 174 -15.92 30.16 1.21
C HIS A 174 -16.91 31.10 1.89
N LYS A 175 -18.20 31.03 1.51
CA LYS A 175 -19.30 31.73 2.20
C LYS A 175 -20.61 30.96 2.14
N THR A 176 -21.49 31.20 3.12
CA THR A 176 -22.88 30.74 3.09
C THR A 176 -23.77 31.70 2.29
N VAL A 177 -24.55 31.17 1.36
CA VAL A 177 -25.54 31.92 0.53
C VAL A 177 -26.92 31.31 0.69
N ASP A 178 -27.94 32.16 0.71
CA ASP A 178 -29.36 31.79 0.74
C ASP A 178 -29.90 31.69 -0.70
N LEU A 179 -30.37 30.50 -1.09
CA LEU A 179 -30.79 30.24 -2.46
C LEU A 179 -32.14 30.88 -2.81
N SER A 180 -33.05 31.05 -1.85
CA SER A 180 -34.33 31.75 -2.07
C SER A 180 -34.09 33.20 -2.46
N LYS A 181 -33.24 33.90 -1.69
CA LYS A 181 -32.84 35.30 -1.94
C LYS A 181 -31.99 35.48 -3.22
N THR A 182 -31.44 34.39 -3.77
CA THR A 182 -30.62 34.43 -4.99
C THR A 182 -31.45 34.22 -6.26
N LEU A 183 -32.56 33.49 -6.17
CA LEU A 183 -33.42 33.14 -7.31
C LEU A 183 -34.81 33.80 -7.28
N ASN A 184 -35.13 34.59 -6.25
CA ASN A 184 -36.46 35.19 -6.01
C ASN A 184 -37.61 34.17 -6.05
N LEU A 185 -37.36 32.97 -5.52
CA LEU A 185 -38.32 31.87 -5.44
C LEU A 185 -38.76 31.65 -3.99
N GLU A 186 -39.99 32.08 -3.69
CA GLU A 186 -40.65 31.92 -2.39
C GLU A 186 -40.83 30.45 -2.02
N GLY A 187 -41.00 29.55 -3.00
CA GLY A 187 -41.10 28.10 -2.78
C GLY A 187 -39.80 27.40 -2.34
N LEU A 188 -38.76 28.13 -1.97
CA LEU A 188 -37.43 27.58 -1.65
C LEU A 188 -36.78 28.17 -0.37
N GLU A 189 -37.59 28.66 0.57
CA GLU A 189 -37.11 29.21 1.84
C GLU A 189 -36.14 28.27 2.59
N ASN A 190 -35.21 28.87 3.33
CA ASN A 190 -34.24 28.22 4.22
C ASN A 190 -33.19 27.30 3.57
N ARG A 191 -33.14 27.15 2.23
CA ARG A 191 -32.02 26.46 1.56
C ARG A 191 -30.74 27.31 1.54
N LEU A 192 -29.92 27.13 2.57
CA LEU A 192 -28.55 27.62 2.63
C LEU A 192 -27.61 26.71 1.82
N LEU A 193 -26.63 27.30 1.12
CA LEU A 193 -25.53 26.61 0.46
C LEU A 193 -24.19 27.19 0.94
N CYS A 194 -23.17 26.34 1.11
CA CYS A 194 -21.79 26.76 1.26
C CYS A 194 -21.12 26.74 -0.11
N ILE A 195 -20.61 27.88 -0.59
CA ILE A 195 -20.03 28.02 -1.92
C ILE A 195 -18.68 28.73 -1.89
N GLU A 196 -17.86 28.46 -2.90
CA GLU A 196 -16.66 29.26 -3.19
C GLU A 196 -17.04 30.62 -3.81
N SER A 197 -16.32 31.67 -3.41
CA SER A 197 -16.58 33.06 -3.81
C SER A 197 -15.30 33.84 -4.01
N TRP A 198 -14.45 33.31 -4.89
CA TRP A 198 -13.22 33.96 -5.35
C TRP A 198 -13.49 35.28 -6.08
N PRO A 199 -12.56 36.26 -6.04
CA PRO A 199 -12.73 37.55 -6.69
C PRO A 199 -12.65 37.51 -8.22
N SER A 200 -12.15 36.41 -8.80
CA SER A 200 -12.21 36.09 -10.23
C SER A 200 -11.95 34.60 -10.43
N ASP A 201 -12.53 34.01 -11.48
CA ASP A 201 -12.29 32.62 -11.90
C ASP A 201 -10.80 32.32 -12.08
N SER A 202 -10.00 33.30 -12.52
CA SER A 202 -8.54 33.12 -12.67
C SER A 202 -7.84 32.78 -11.36
N TYR A 203 -8.32 33.30 -10.21
CA TYR A 203 -7.77 32.95 -8.90
C TYR A 203 -8.22 31.55 -8.44
N ARG A 204 -9.48 31.17 -8.71
CA ARG A 204 -9.98 29.81 -8.42
C ARG A 204 -9.18 28.77 -9.20
N ILE A 205 -9.10 28.92 -10.53
CA ILE A 205 -8.37 28.02 -11.42
C ILE A 205 -6.89 27.94 -11.04
N ALA A 206 -6.24 29.07 -10.74
CA ALA A 206 -4.84 29.07 -10.30
C ALA A 206 -4.65 28.32 -8.97
N PHE A 207 -5.58 28.45 -8.02
CA PHE A 207 -5.56 27.73 -6.75
C PHE A 207 -5.81 26.22 -6.94
N THR A 208 -6.78 25.82 -7.75
CA THR A 208 -7.03 24.41 -8.09
C THR A 208 -5.84 23.76 -8.78
N ILE A 209 -5.16 24.47 -9.69
CA ILE A 209 -3.92 24.01 -10.32
C ILE A 209 -2.77 23.89 -9.31
N ALA A 210 -2.65 24.84 -8.38
CA ALA A 210 -1.66 24.76 -7.29
C ALA A 210 -1.93 23.57 -6.36
N LEU A 211 -3.19 23.31 -5.99
CA LEU A 211 -3.58 22.13 -5.21
C LEU A 211 -3.32 20.82 -5.98
N LEU A 212 -3.68 20.73 -7.27
CA LEU A 212 -3.33 19.59 -8.13
C LEU A 212 -1.82 19.32 -8.12
N PHE A 213 -1.00 20.37 -8.25
CA PHE A 213 0.45 20.23 -8.23
C PHE A 213 0.95 19.73 -6.88
N MET A 214 0.55 20.39 -5.78
CA MET A 214 1.06 20.13 -4.44
C MET A 214 0.50 18.86 -3.78
N GLN A 215 -0.78 18.53 -4.01
CA GLN A 215 -1.45 17.36 -3.43
C GLN A 215 -1.31 16.10 -4.28
N TYR A 216 -1.05 16.19 -5.59
CA TYR A 216 -0.99 15.01 -6.47
C TYR A 216 0.30 14.88 -7.29
N ILE A 217 0.63 15.86 -8.14
CA ILE A 217 1.76 15.73 -9.11
C ILE A 217 3.10 15.64 -8.39
N LEU A 218 3.39 16.56 -7.47
CA LEU A 218 4.63 16.60 -6.69
C LEU A 218 4.78 15.34 -5.80
N PRO A 219 3.78 14.90 -5.03
CA PRO A 219 3.83 13.61 -4.33
C PRO A 219 4.09 12.42 -5.25
N LEU A 220 3.38 12.28 -6.37
CA LEU A 220 3.57 11.16 -7.29
C LEU A 220 4.98 11.16 -7.90
N ALA A 221 5.50 12.33 -8.27
CA ALA A 221 6.87 12.51 -8.76
C ALA A 221 7.92 12.17 -7.69
N CYS A 222 7.81 12.71 -6.48
CA CYS A 222 8.74 12.45 -5.38
C CYS A 222 8.75 10.98 -4.94
N LEU A 223 7.58 10.35 -4.82
CA LEU A 223 7.46 8.93 -4.51
C LEU A 223 8.11 8.08 -5.61
N THR A 224 7.83 8.36 -6.88
CA THR A 224 8.42 7.64 -8.03
C THR A 224 9.93 7.85 -8.14
N ALA A 225 10.43 9.07 -7.94
CA ALA A 225 11.85 9.39 -7.95
C ALA A 225 12.60 8.69 -6.81
N SER A 226 12.05 8.69 -5.59
CA SER A 226 12.61 7.95 -4.45
C SER A 226 12.63 6.44 -4.72
N HIS A 227 11.54 5.90 -5.29
CA HIS A 227 11.39 4.48 -5.58
C HIS A 227 12.39 4.00 -6.64
N THR A 228 12.48 4.67 -7.81
CA THR A 228 13.48 4.32 -8.83
C THR A 228 14.92 4.47 -8.32
N SER A 229 15.15 5.35 -7.34
CA SER A 229 16.46 5.54 -6.70
C SER A 229 16.78 4.44 -5.69
N VAL A 230 15.79 3.92 -4.95
CA VAL A 230 15.92 2.68 -4.15
C VAL A 230 16.26 1.49 -5.07
N CYS A 231 15.52 1.33 -6.18
CA CYS A 231 15.75 0.25 -7.15
C CYS A 231 17.19 0.25 -7.69
N ARG A 232 17.66 1.41 -8.19
CA ARG A 232 19.03 1.59 -8.69
C ARG A 232 20.07 1.31 -7.61
N SER A 233 19.89 1.82 -6.39
CA SER A 233 20.82 1.61 -5.28
C SER A 233 20.94 0.14 -4.86
N ILE A 234 19.84 -0.61 -4.81
CA ILE A 234 19.90 -2.02 -4.43
C ILE A 234 20.37 -2.90 -5.58
N GLY A 235 20.03 -2.57 -6.83
CA GLY A 235 20.59 -3.24 -8.02
C GLY A 235 22.11 -3.17 -8.05
N ALA A 236 22.69 -1.96 -7.88
CA ALA A 236 24.14 -1.78 -7.83
C ALA A 236 24.79 -2.53 -6.65
N ARG A 237 24.14 -2.57 -5.47
CA ARG A 237 24.65 -3.33 -4.32
C ARG A 237 24.61 -4.84 -4.48
N LEU A 238 23.68 -5.36 -5.28
CA LEU A 238 23.66 -6.78 -5.63
C LEU A 238 24.81 -7.10 -6.59
N SER A 239 24.95 -6.35 -7.69
CA SER A 239 26.08 -6.52 -8.63
C SER A 239 27.44 -6.36 -7.93
N ASN A 240 27.70 -5.28 -7.19
CA ASN A 240 28.96 -5.10 -6.43
C ASN A 240 29.20 -6.16 -5.33
N LYS A 241 28.27 -7.08 -5.07
CA LYS A 241 28.44 -8.24 -4.19
C LYS A 241 28.55 -9.57 -4.95
N GLU A 242 27.99 -9.62 -6.16
CA GLU A 242 28.13 -10.69 -7.15
C GLU A 242 29.55 -10.63 -7.76
N ASN A 243 29.96 -9.47 -8.30
CA ASN A 243 31.30 -9.23 -8.83
C ASN A 243 32.42 -9.54 -7.80
N ARG A 244 32.27 -9.12 -6.53
CA ARG A 244 33.25 -9.40 -5.45
C ARG A 244 33.21 -10.84 -4.90
N PHE A 245 32.27 -11.65 -5.38
CA PHE A 245 32.25 -13.08 -5.12
C PHE A 245 32.99 -13.80 -6.25
N GLU A 246 32.68 -13.47 -7.51
CA GLU A 246 33.41 -13.92 -8.70
C GLU A 246 34.92 -13.59 -8.62
N GLU A 247 35.27 -12.37 -8.19
CA GLU A 247 36.65 -11.92 -7.94
C GLU A 247 37.40 -12.82 -6.94
N LYS A 248 36.71 -13.25 -5.87
CA LYS A 248 37.30 -14.11 -4.83
C LYS A 248 37.43 -15.56 -5.29
N GLU A 249 36.45 -16.05 -6.05
CA GLU A 249 36.49 -17.37 -6.69
C GLU A 249 37.66 -17.44 -7.68
N MET A 250 37.83 -16.41 -8.53
CA MET A 250 38.97 -16.28 -9.45
C MET A 250 40.32 -16.16 -8.74
N THR A 251 40.38 -15.40 -7.62
CA THR A 251 41.60 -15.28 -6.80
C THR A 251 41.98 -16.62 -6.18
N ASN A 252 41.01 -17.36 -5.64
CA ASN A 252 41.21 -18.70 -5.06
C ASN A 252 41.74 -19.69 -6.11
N LEU A 253 41.11 -19.76 -7.28
CA LEU A 253 41.54 -20.60 -8.41
C LEU A 253 42.96 -20.27 -8.93
N THR A 254 43.44 -19.03 -8.69
CA THR A 254 44.79 -18.59 -9.07
C THR A 254 45.84 -18.94 -8.00
N LEU A 255 45.49 -18.85 -6.72
CA LEU A 255 46.36 -19.23 -5.59
C LEU A 255 46.47 -20.74 -5.39
N HIS A 256 45.37 -21.46 -5.63
CA HIS A 256 45.28 -22.91 -5.58
C HIS A 256 44.87 -23.46 -6.96
N PRO A 257 45.81 -23.53 -7.92
CA PRO A 257 45.56 -24.11 -9.24
C PRO A 257 45.25 -25.61 -9.11
N SER A 258 43.96 -25.94 -9.04
CA SER A 258 43.48 -27.31 -8.88
C SER A 258 43.90 -28.18 -10.06
N LYS A 259 44.69 -29.23 -9.78
CA LYS A 259 45.00 -30.29 -10.74
C LYS A 259 43.78 -31.23 -10.89
N SER A 260 42.73 -30.74 -11.55
CA SER A 260 41.56 -31.55 -11.92
C SER A 260 41.03 -31.17 -13.29
N THR A 261 40.65 -32.18 -14.08
CA THR A 261 40.49 -32.04 -15.53
C THR A 261 39.09 -31.56 -15.92
N GLY A 262 39.04 -30.36 -16.52
CA GLY A 262 38.11 -29.99 -17.59
C GLY A 262 36.60 -30.14 -17.39
N MET A 263 35.92 -29.02 -17.10
CA MET A 263 34.77 -28.60 -17.92
C MET A 263 34.56 -27.09 -17.80
N GLN A 264 34.75 -26.33 -18.89
CA GLN A 264 34.44 -24.89 -18.91
C GLN A 264 32.92 -24.65 -18.88
N VAL A 265 32.47 -23.71 -18.05
CA VAL A 265 31.11 -23.15 -18.09
C VAL A 265 31.24 -21.66 -18.41
N GLN A 266 30.68 -21.21 -19.54
CA GLN A 266 30.72 -19.78 -19.89
C GLN A 266 29.80 -18.94 -18.98
N PRO A 267 30.24 -17.75 -18.54
CA PRO A 267 29.38 -16.79 -17.86
C PRO A 267 28.45 -16.09 -18.85
N SER A 268 27.17 -16.49 -18.87
CA SER A 268 26.17 -15.87 -19.76
C SER A 268 25.84 -14.42 -19.34
N ARG A 269 25.90 -13.49 -20.31
CA ARG A 269 25.76 -12.03 -20.07
C ARG A 269 24.36 -11.59 -19.60
N TYR A 270 24.34 -10.67 -18.64
CA TYR A 270 23.33 -9.61 -18.46
C TYR A 270 21.83 -10.00 -18.50
N SER A 271 21.31 -10.53 -17.38
CA SER A 271 19.86 -10.59 -17.14
C SER A 271 19.29 -9.22 -16.72
N ARG A 272 19.03 -8.34 -17.71
CA ARG A 272 18.41 -7.02 -17.52
C ARG A 272 17.05 -7.15 -16.78
N TRP A 273 16.84 -6.36 -15.73
CA TRP A 273 15.62 -6.41 -14.90
C TRP A 273 14.34 -6.27 -15.75
N ARG A 274 13.55 -7.34 -15.86
CA ARG A 274 12.17 -7.32 -16.38
C ARG A 274 11.19 -7.74 -15.30
N CYS A 275 10.12 -6.97 -15.11
CA CYS A 275 9.04 -7.26 -14.17
C CYS A 275 8.10 -8.36 -14.70
N ALA A 276 8.57 -9.61 -14.72
CA ALA A 276 7.72 -10.76 -14.98
C ALA A 276 6.80 -11.03 -13.78
N PHE A 277 5.49 -10.95 -13.99
CA PHE A 277 4.51 -11.48 -13.02
C PHE A 277 4.70 -12.99 -12.88
N GLY A 278 4.77 -13.48 -11.64
CA GLY A 278 5.27 -14.81 -11.35
C GLY A 278 4.27 -15.93 -11.58
N LYS A 279 4.40 -16.68 -12.69
CA LYS A 279 3.85 -18.05 -12.76
C LYS A 279 4.61 -18.94 -11.78
N ARG A 280 3.90 -19.54 -10.80
CA ARG A 280 4.47 -20.48 -9.84
C ARG A 280 4.78 -21.82 -10.52
N HIS A 281 6.03 -22.04 -10.94
CA HIS A 281 6.49 -23.38 -11.29
C HIS A 281 6.76 -24.21 -10.03
N HIS A 282 5.97 -25.26 -9.82
CA HIS A 282 6.35 -26.35 -8.92
C HIS A 282 7.65 -27.00 -9.43
N ARG A 283 8.71 -26.96 -8.62
CA ARG A 283 9.88 -27.81 -8.85
C ARG A 283 9.52 -29.24 -8.42
N ARG A 284 9.26 -30.13 -9.40
CA ARG A 284 9.34 -31.57 -9.15
C ARG A 284 10.79 -31.91 -8.79
N TYR A 285 10.98 -32.82 -7.84
CA TYR A 285 12.30 -33.42 -7.61
C TYR A 285 12.70 -34.23 -8.85
N SER A 286 13.92 -34.01 -9.35
CA SER A 286 14.50 -34.88 -10.38
C SER A 286 15.38 -35.92 -9.70
N ARG A 287 15.06 -37.20 -9.90
CA ARG A 287 15.95 -38.30 -9.49
C ARG A 287 17.20 -38.27 -10.37
N LYS A 288 18.38 -38.10 -9.79
CA LYS A 288 19.62 -38.50 -10.46
C LYS A 288 19.75 -40.02 -10.38
N THR A 289 20.00 -40.66 -11.50
CA THR A 289 20.28 -42.11 -11.61
C THR A 289 21.75 -42.38 -11.31
N SER A 290 22.03 -43.28 -10.37
CA SER A 290 23.39 -43.77 -10.10
C SER A 290 23.73 -44.92 -11.05
N SER A 291 24.84 -44.81 -11.77
CA SER A 291 25.45 -45.92 -12.53
C SER A 291 26.59 -46.53 -11.72
N VAL A 292 26.58 -47.85 -11.54
CA VAL A 292 27.62 -48.62 -10.84
C VAL A 292 28.27 -49.59 -11.83
N MET A 293 29.60 -49.69 -11.81
CA MET A 293 30.34 -50.74 -12.52
C MET A 293 30.75 -51.87 -11.56
N PRO A 294 30.82 -53.13 -12.02
CA PRO A 294 31.20 -54.26 -11.17
C PRO A 294 32.70 -54.27 -10.87
N ALA A 295 33.07 -54.76 -9.68
CA ALA A 295 34.46 -54.95 -9.27
C ALA A 295 35.00 -56.32 -9.71
N ILE A 296 36.30 -56.40 -10.00
CA ILE A 296 37.01 -57.65 -10.34
C ILE A 296 37.59 -58.25 -9.07
N SER A 297 37.35 -59.55 -8.85
CA SER A 297 37.82 -60.29 -7.67
C SER A 297 39.25 -60.83 -7.81
N ARG A 298 39.97 -60.95 -6.68
CA ARG A 298 41.19 -61.77 -6.52
C ARG A 298 41.23 -62.39 -5.11
N HIS A 299 41.80 -63.60 -5.01
CA HIS A 299 42.07 -64.36 -3.77
C HIS A 299 43.17 -63.68 -2.90
N HIS A 300 43.48 -64.04 -1.63
CA HIS A 300 43.47 -65.34 -0.91
C HIS A 300 43.32 -65.18 0.64
N GLN A 301 43.02 -66.31 1.31
CA GLN A 301 43.44 -66.84 2.63
C GLN A 301 44.41 -66.03 3.54
N ASP A 302 44.48 -66.15 4.89
CA ASP A 302 43.70 -66.77 6.02
C ASP A 302 44.27 -66.09 7.34
N THR A 303 44.19 -66.48 8.64
CA THR A 303 43.64 -67.62 9.46
C THR A 303 43.52 -67.20 10.96
N HIS A 304 42.63 -67.85 11.76
CA HIS A 304 42.60 -67.90 13.27
C HIS A 304 42.47 -66.58 14.09
N SER A 305 42.06 -66.54 15.39
CA SER A 305 41.06 -67.32 16.19
C SER A 305 40.91 -66.76 17.64
N ARG A 306 39.75 -67.02 18.30
CA ARG A 306 39.42 -66.99 19.76
C ARG A 306 38.73 -65.74 20.36
N ASP A 307 37.67 -66.05 21.12
CA ASP A 307 36.87 -65.24 22.08
C ASP A 307 37.14 -65.75 23.54
N PRO A 308 36.35 -65.43 24.60
CA PRO A 308 35.75 -64.18 25.16
C PRO A 308 36.25 -63.98 26.65
N PRO A 309 35.53 -63.51 27.72
CA PRO A 309 34.22 -62.83 27.86
C PRO A 309 34.06 -61.66 28.90
N ASP A 310 32.91 -60.96 28.78
CA ASP A 310 31.93 -60.48 29.80
C ASP A 310 32.11 -59.29 30.81
N THR A 311 30.94 -58.67 31.08
CA THR A 311 30.50 -57.76 32.19
C THR A 311 31.18 -56.38 32.35
N SER A 312 30.52 -55.22 32.11
CA SER A 312 29.40 -54.53 32.83
C SER A 312 29.79 -53.94 34.21
N ASP A 313 29.53 -52.67 34.56
CA ASP A 313 28.71 -51.62 33.90
C ASP A 313 28.99 -50.19 34.46
N ILE A 314 28.73 -49.13 33.67
CA ILE A 314 28.32 -47.74 34.08
C ILE A 314 29.37 -46.90 34.91
N GLU A 315 29.67 -45.60 34.69
CA GLU A 315 28.98 -44.44 34.09
C GLU A 315 29.96 -43.35 33.50
N LYS A 316 29.41 -42.34 32.81
CA LYS A 316 29.92 -40.96 32.60
C LYS A 316 31.28 -40.72 31.89
N SER A 317 31.19 -40.39 30.60
CA SER A 317 31.93 -39.24 30.03
C SER A 317 31.14 -38.59 28.88
N GLN A 318 31.32 -37.28 28.67
CA GLN A 318 30.71 -36.53 27.56
C GLN A 318 31.79 -36.06 26.57
N LEU A 319 31.86 -36.67 25.38
CA LEU A 319 32.14 -35.99 24.10
C LEU A 319 31.99 -36.97 22.91
N PHE A 320 32.04 -36.44 21.68
CA PHE A 320 32.01 -37.16 20.40
C PHE A 320 30.80 -38.07 20.13
N SER A 321 29.83 -37.53 19.38
CA SER A 321 28.82 -38.35 18.69
C SER A 321 29.47 -39.15 17.56
N SER A 322 29.72 -40.44 17.78
CA SER A 322 30.30 -41.33 16.77
C SER A 322 29.31 -41.65 15.65
N SER A 323 29.67 -41.33 14.41
CA SER A 323 29.01 -41.90 13.23
C SER A 323 29.32 -43.39 13.17
N LYS A 324 28.31 -44.25 13.25
CA LYS A 324 28.47 -45.71 13.12
C LYS A 324 29.09 -46.05 11.76
N PHE A 325 30.37 -46.45 11.77
CA PHE A 325 31.02 -46.99 10.58
C PHE A 325 30.44 -48.38 10.29
N ILE A 326 29.86 -48.54 9.09
CA ILE A 326 29.40 -49.83 8.56
C ILE A 326 30.55 -50.40 7.73
N PRO A 327 31.06 -51.61 8.02
CA PRO A 327 32.12 -52.23 7.22
C PRO A 327 31.72 -52.38 5.75
N GLY A 328 32.65 -52.10 4.83
CA GLY A 328 32.49 -52.38 3.39
C GLY A 328 31.94 -51.24 2.53
N ILE A 329 31.58 -50.08 3.09
CA ILE A 329 31.26 -48.88 2.29
C ILE A 329 32.55 -48.11 2.00
N PRO A 330 32.91 -47.81 0.73
CA PRO A 330 34.08 -46.98 0.43
C PRO A 330 33.86 -45.56 0.96
N ILE A 331 34.88 -45.00 1.63
CA ILE A 331 34.80 -43.67 2.23
C ILE A 331 34.56 -42.63 1.13
N CYS A 332 33.35 -42.06 1.10
CA CYS A 332 33.03 -40.93 0.24
C CYS A 332 33.80 -39.69 0.71
N PHE A 333 34.97 -39.45 0.10
CA PHE A 333 35.80 -38.23 0.20
C PHE A 333 35.55 -37.40 1.46
N GLU A 334 36.36 -37.66 2.50
CA GLU A 334 36.44 -36.75 3.65
C GLU A 334 37.07 -35.42 3.19
N MET A 335 36.21 -34.50 2.75
CA MET A 335 36.59 -33.18 2.27
C MET A 335 37.44 -32.46 3.32
N LYS A 336 38.51 -31.81 2.87
CA LYS A 336 39.42 -31.11 3.78
C LYS A 336 38.64 -30.05 4.60
N PRO A 337 39.03 -29.81 5.86
CA PRO A 337 38.35 -28.80 6.69
C PRO A 337 38.39 -27.39 6.08
N GLU A 338 39.41 -27.09 5.27
CA GLU A 338 39.52 -25.88 4.44
C GLU A 338 38.41 -25.82 3.38
N GLU A 339 38.28 -26.86 2.57
CA GLU A 339 37.29 -27.01 1.49
C GLU A 339 35.85 -26.94 2.03
N ASN A 340 35.59 -27.59 3.17
CA ASN A 340 34.33 -27.50 3.90
C ASN A 340 34.05 -26.06 4.39
N THR A 341 35.09 -25.36 4.88
CA THR A 341 34.98 -23.95 5.31
C THR A 341 34.69 -23.01 4.14
N GLU A 342 35.26 -23.25 2.95
CA GLU A 342 34.97 -22.49 1.74
C GLU A 342 33.54 -22.71 1.24
N ILE A 343 33.08 -23.96 1.19
CA ILE A 343 31.69 -24.30 0.85
C ILE A 343 30.72 -23.63 1.83
N GLN A 344 31.01 -23.66 3.14
CA GLN A 344 30.23 -22.95 4.16
C GLN A 344 30.22 -21.43 3.92
N ASN A 345 31.34 -20.83 3.50
CA ASN A 345 31.41 -19.41 3.18
C ASN A 345 30.63 -19.07 1.90
N MET A 346 30.70 -19.87 0.84
CA MET A 346 29.88 -19.71 -0.37
C MET A 346 28.39 -19.80 -0.06
N ILE A 347 27.98 -20.78 0.76
CA ILE A 347 26.60 -20.93 1.23
C ILE A 347 26.17 -19.68 2.03
N ARG A 348 26.98 -19.17 2.97
CA ARG A 348 26.68 -17.94 3.72
C ARG A 348 26.54 -16.72 2.79
N VAL A 349 27.41 -16.55 1.81
CA VAL A 349 27.36 -15.44 0.85
C VAL A 349 26.09 -15.54 0.00
N SER A 350 25.82 -16.69 -0.62
CA SER A 350 24.61 -16.94 -1.42
C SER A 350 23.32 -16.71 -0.61
N GLN A 351 23.22 -17.30 0.58
CA GLN A 351 22.11 -17.04 1.51
C GLN A 351 21.98 -15.56 1.90
N SER A 352 23.09 -14.82 2.02
CA SER A 352 23.04 -13.38 2.32
C SER A 352 22.56 -12.55 1.12
N ILE A 353 22.93 -12.91 -0.12
CA ILE A 353 22.43 -12.30 -1.35
C ILE A 353 20.93 -12.59 -1.49
N ILE A 354 20.50 -13.84 -1.29
CA ILE A 354 19.08 -14.24 -1.30
C ILE A 354 18.28 -13.48 -0.23
N ARG A 355 18.81 -13.32 0.99
CA ARG A 355 18.18 -12.51 2.06
C ARG A 355 18.06 -11.03 1.67
N ILE A 356 19.10 -10.43 1.10
CA ILE A 356 19.07 -9.03 0.62
C ILE A 356 18.05 -8.86 -0.53
N LYS A 357 18.10 -9.73 -1.54
CA LYS A 357 17.18 -9.72 -2.71
C LYS A 357 15.72 -9.90 -2.27
N THR A 358 15.47 -10.75 -1.27
CA THR A 358 14.13 -10.96 -0.69
C THR A 358 13.64 -9.77 0.14
N ARG A 359 14.49 -9.21 1.02
CA ARG A 359 14.18 -7.99 1.80
C ARG A 359 13.91 -6.80 0.88
N SER A 360 14.73 -6.65 -0.16
CA SER A 360 14.55 -5.65 -1.23
C SER A 360 13.21 -5.81 -1.93
N ARG A 361 12.86 -7.02 -2.41
CA ARG A 361 11.60 -7.25 -3.12
C ARG A 361 10.38 -6.93 -2.26
N ARG A 362 10.42 -7.24 -0.95
CA ARG A 362 9.36 -6.84 -0.01
C ARG A 362 9.24 -5.32 0.11
N VAL A 363 10.35 -4.59 0.27
CA VAL A 363 10.34 -3.11 0.33
C VAL A 363 9.88 -2.48 -0.98
N PHE A 364 10.32 -3.00 -2.13
CA PHE A 364 9.87 -2.61 -3.47
C PHE A 364 8.35 -2.76 -3.59
N CYS A 365 7.80 -3.97 -3.42
CA CYS A 365 6.36 -4.20 -3.54
C CYS A 365 5.53 -3.29 -2.62
N ARG A 366 6.00 -3.01 -1.40
CA ARG A 366 5.34 -2.06 -0.48
C ARG A 366 5.28 -0.64 -1.02
N LEU A 367 6.39 -0.14 -1.57
CA LEU A 367 6.46 1.22 -2.12
C LEU A 367 5.69 1.32 -3.44
N THR A 368 5.76 0.31 -4.30
CA THR A 368 4.96 0.23 -5.53
C THR A 368 3.46 0.25 -5.23
N VAL A 369 2.98 -0.54 -4.25
CA VAL A 369 1.55 -0.56 -3.91
C VAL A 369 1.11 0.79 -3.32
N LEU A 370 1.90 1.42 -2.46
CA LEU A 370 1.61 2.78 -1.97
C LEU A 370 1.49 3.79 -3.12
N ILE A 371 2.40 3.75 -4.10
CA ILE A 371 2.36 4.63 -5.29
C ILE A 371 1.12 4.38 -6.14
N LEU A 372 0.79 3.11 -6.42
CA LEU A 372 -0.36 2.76 -7.25
C LEU A 372 -1.69 3.09 -6.57
N VAL A 373 -1.84 2.77 -5.28
CA VAL A 373 -3.03 3.12 -4.49
C VAL A 373 -3.20 4.64 -4.48
N PHE A 374 -2.16 5.40 -4.14
CA PHE A 374 -2.22 6.86 -4.10
C PHE A 374 -2.54 7.48 -5.47
N GLY A 375 -1.89 7.00 -6.54
CA GLY A 375 -2.13 7.47 -7.91
C GLY A 375 -3.57 7.27 -8.36
N PHE A 376 -4.10 6.04 -8.24
CA PHE A 376 -5.45 5.73 -8.73
C PHE A 376 -6.59 6.25 -7.81
N SER A 377 -6.34 6.45 -6.52
CA SER A 377 -7.36 6.99 -5.59
C SER A 377 -7.63 8.48 -5.81
N TRP A 378 -6.58 9.30 -5.94
CA TRP A 378 -6.72 10.76 -5.96
C TRP A 378 -6.90 11.35 -7.36
N MET A 379 -6.41 10.70 -8.41
CA MET A 379 -6.56 11.17 -9.80
C MET A 379 -8.01 11.53 -10.20
N PRO A 380 -9.06 10.74 -9.88
CA PRO A 380 -10.42 11.05 -10.30
C PRO A 380 -10.97 12.35 -9.68
N LEU A 381 -10.62 12.63 -8.41
CA LEU A 381 -11.09 13.84 -7.71
C LEU A 381 -10.40 15.11 -8.25
N HIS A 382 -9.08 15.07 -8.44
CA HIS A 382 -8.36 16.20 -9.04
C HIS A 382 -8.76 16.44 -10.50
N LEU A 383 -9.02 15.37 -11.27
CA LEU A 383 -9.55 15.48 -12.63
C LEU A 383 -10.96 16.09 -12.63
N PHE A 384 -11.83 15.69 -11.71
CA PHE A 384 -13.17 16.26 -11.55
C PHE A 384 -13.09 17.77 -11.29
N HIS A 385 -12.35 18.22 -10.27
CA HIS A 385 -12.22 19.64 -9.93
C HIS A 385 -11.72 20.47 -11.12
N ILE A 386 -10.67 20.02 -11.82
CA ILE A 386 -10.12 20.70 -13.00
C ILE A 386 -11.16 20.77 -14.14
N VAL A 387 -11.85 19.67 -14.45
CA VAL A 387 -12.87 19.67 -15.52
C VAL A 387 -14.03 20.60 -15.18
N THR A 388 -14.49 20.62 -13.92
CA THR A 388 -15.57 21.53 -13.49
C THR A 388 -15.16 22.99 -13.48
N ASP A 389 -13.89 23.29 -13.17
CA ASP A 389 -13.36 24.66 -13.16
C ASP A 389 -13.22 25.26 -14.56
N PHE A 390 -12.78 24.46 -15.54
CA PHE A 390 -12.63 24.92 -16.93
C PHE A 390 -13.93 24.83 -17.74
N ASN A 391 -14.83 23.88 -17.45
CA ASN A 391 -16.12 23.78 -18.13
C ASN A 391 -17.18 23.03 -17.30
N ALA A 392 -17.94 23.79 -16.51
CA ALA A 392 -19.08 23.27 -15.75
C ALA A 392 -20.19 22.63 -16.61
N THR A 393 -20.29 22.93 -17.91
CA THR A 393 -21.37 22.40 -18.78
C THR A 393 -21.09 20.98 -19.31
N LEU A 394 -19.86 20.47 -19.15
CA LEU A 394 -19.48 19.12 -19.61
C LEU A 394 -20.11 17.98 -18.79
N ILE A 395 -20.59 18.25 -17.57
CA ILE A 395 -21.17 17.25 -16.68
C ILE A 395 -22.65 17.57 -16.45
N SER A 396 -23.54 16.66 -16.88
CA SER A 396 -24.99 16.82 -16.65
C SER A 396 -25.30 16.97 -15.16
N ASN A 397 -26.06 18.02 -14.81
CA ASN A 397 -26.48 18.34 -13.43
C ASN A 397 -27.03 17.13 -12.66
N ARG A 398 -27.73 16.20 -13.34
CA ARG A 398 -28.30 14.98 -12.75
C ARG A 398 -27.25 13.98 -12.25
N HIS A 399 -26.05 13.99 -12.85
CA HIS A 399 -24.97 13.05 -12.54
C HIS A 399 -23.79 13.71 -11.78
N PHE A 400 -23.70 15.05 -11.79
CA PHE A 400 -22.63 15.81 -11.13
C PHE A 400 -22.34 15.35 -9.70
N LYS A 401 -23.37 15.31 -8.85
CA LYS A 401 -23.27 14.90 -7.42
C LYS A 401 -22.80 13.46 -7.25
N LEU A 402 -23.31 12.54 -8.07
CA LEU A 402 -22.93 11.12 -8.04
C LEU A 402 -21.46 10.94 -8.44
N VAL A 403 -21.03 11.59 -9.53
CA VAL A 403 -19.63 11.54 -10.00
C VAL A 403 -18.70 12.13 -8.94
N TYR A 404 -19.03 13.31 -8.39
CA TYR A 404 -18.28 13.90 -7.27
C TYR A 404 -18.15 12.93 -6.10
N CYS A 405 -19.27 12.35 -5.63
CA CYS A 405 -19.25 11.42 -4.50
C CYS A 405 -18.42 10.16 -4.77
N ILE A 406 -18.43 9.62 -5.99
CA ILE A 406 -17.58 8.47 -6.38
C ILE A 406 -16.10 8.89 -6.42
N CYS A 407 -15.78 10.01 -7.05
CA CYS A 407 -14.41 10.52 -7.14
C CYS A 407 -13.82 10.85 -5.75
N HIS A 408 -14.61 11.48 -4.88
CA HIS A 408 -14.25 11.77 -3.50
C HIS A 408 -14.06 10.49 -2.69
N LEU A 409 -14.98 9.52 -2.81
CA LEU A 409 -14.87 8.22 -2.13
C LEU A 409 -13.63 7.42 -2.54
N LEU A 410 -13.25 7.47 -3.83
CA LEU A 410 -12.01 6.86 -4.31
C LEU A 410 -10.77 7.49 -3.64
N GLY A 411 -10.76 8.81 -3.43
CA GLY A 411 -9.73 9.48 -2.61
C GLY A 411 -9.73 8.98 -1.16
N MET A 412 -10.91 8.96 -0.53
CA MET A 412 -11.10 8.51 0.85
C MET A 412 -10.66 7.05 1.09
N MET A 413 -10.79 6.17 0.09
CA MET A 413 -10.29 4.78 0.14
C MET A 413 -8.77 4.69 0.41
N SER A 414 -7.98 5.71 0.07
CA SER A 414 -6.55 5.72 0.43
C SER A 414 -6.32 5.73 1.96
N CYS A 415 -7.20 6.39 2.72
CA CYS A 415 -7.11 6.54 4.17
C CYS A 415 -7.35 5.21 4.90
N CYS A 416 -8.24 4.35 4.41
CA CYS A 416 -8.46 3.01 4.99
C CYS A 416 -7.44 1.96 4.50
N LEU A 417 -6.86 2.15 3.30
CA LEU A 417 -5.76 1.32 2.80
C LEU A 417 -4.43 1.60 3.52
N ASN A 418 -4.16 2.82 3.98
CA ASN A 418 -2.93 3.17 4.70
C ASN A 418 -2.65 2.22 5.90
N PRO A 419 -3.56 2.00 6.86
CA PRO A 419 -3.41 1.00 7.92
C PRO A 419 -3.03 -0.40 7.43
N ILE A 420 -3.62 -0.86 6.34
CA ILE A 420 -3.34 -2.19 5.76
C ILE A 420 -1.90 -2.24 5.22
N LEU A 421 -1.45 -1.17 4.54
CA LEU A 421 -0.11 -1.05 3.94
C LEU A 421 1.02 -0.81 4.97
N TYR A 422 0.69 -0.32 6.17
CA TYR A 422 1.64 -0.19 7.27
C TYR A 422 1.62 -1.38 8.24
N GLY A 423 0.44 -1.86 8.65
CA GLY A 423 0.26 -2.97 9.57
C GLY A 423 0.70 -4.33 9.00
N PHE A 424 0.01 -4.83 7.97
CA PHE A 424 0.30 -6.17 7.43
C PHE A 424 1.67 -6.30 6.78
N LEU A 425 2.21 -5.21 6.23
CA LEU A 425 3.45 -5.24 5.46
C LEU A 425 4.70 -4.84 6.25
N ASN A 426 4.57 -4.39 7.51
CA ASN A 426 5.71 -4.07 8.37
C ASN A 426 5.80 -5.04 9.56
N ASN A 427 6.68 -6.04 9.49
CA ASN A 427 6.79 -7.09 10.51
C ASN A 427 6.86 -6.59 11.96
N SER A 428 7.50 -5.44 12.23
CA SER A 428 7.54 -4.83 13.57
C SER A 428 6.15 -4.34 14.02
N ILE A 429 5.51 -3.47 13.24
CA ILE A 429 4.15 -2.99 13.54
C ILE A 429 3.16 -4.15 13.57
N LYS A 430 3.35 -5.19 12.73
CA LYS A 430 2.54 -6.41 12.81
C LYS A 430 2.69 -7.10 14.17
N ALA A 431 3.91 -7.26 14.70
CA ALA A 431 4.10 -7.88 16.02
C ALA A 431 3.43 -7.05 17.13
N ASP A 432 3.63 -5.73 17.12
CA ASP A 432 3.00 -4.81 18.06
C ASP A 432 1.45 -4.84 17.96
N LEU A 433 0.90 -4.91 16.74
CA LEU A 433 -0.54 -5.01 16.46
C LEU A 433 -1.14 -6.36 16.88
N MET A 434 -0.43 -7.49 16.68
CA MET A 434 -0.91 -8.79 17.17
C MET A 434 -0.89 -8.83 18.72
N SER A 435 0.02 -8.11 19.39
CA SER A 435 -0.01 -7.95 20.85
C SER A 435 -1.17 -7.09 21.38
N LEU A 436 -1.93 -6.45 20.49
CA LEU A 436 -3.13 -5.67 20.81
C LEU A 436 -4.44 -6.43 20.58
N ILE A 437 -4.41 -7.62 19.99
CA ILE A 437 -5.61 -8.42 19.67
C ILE A 437 -5.62 -9.66 20.57
N PRO A 438 -6.41 -9.69 21.66
CA PRO A 438 -6.42 -10.81 22.60
C PRO A 438 -6.80 -12.15 21.92
N CYS A 439 -7.69 -12.10 20.92
CA CYS A 439 -8.13 -13.24 20.13
C CYS A 439 -7.06 -13.85 19.20
N CYS A 440 -5.81 -13.42 19.29
CA CYS A 440 -4.66 -14.00 18.56
C CYS A 440 -3.52 -14.46 19.50
N GLN A 441 -3.83 -14.68 20.79
CA GLN A 441 -2.92 -15.27 21.77
C GLN A 441 -3.27 -16.73 22.13
N ILE A 442 -3.96 -17.43 21.22
CA ILE A 442 -4.34 -18.85 21.27
C ILE A 442 -3.68 -19.54 20.07
#